data_AF-M7BMR1-F1
#
_entry.id   AF-M7BMR1-F1
#
_cell.length_a   1.000
_cell.length_b   1.000
_cell.length_c   1.000
_cell.angle_alpha   90.00
_cell.angle_beta   90.00
_cell.angle_gamma   90.00
#
_symmetry.space_group_name_H-M   'P 1'
#
loop_
_entity.id
_entity.type
_entity.pdbx_description
1 polymer ?
#
loop_
_entity_poly.entity_id
_entity_poly.type
_entity_poly.pdbx_seq_one_letter_code
_entity_poly.pdbx_strand_id
1 'polypeptide(L)'
;MKLPARRPWLRCRSTTRETFPAALEGAFPSPRFLFRQTQWWVDWSMPLLGVTVLLVTYSALLLVLALCLQLCGQPLKLHCVHKCLLILTTLVVAAAFVALDLKWAEQWQSARISLQATGPFLHIGAVAGMTLLAWPVADCSSRTRCAAPKVLLLLVYFGVTAALYLAPLMISSPCLMEESQLPPKPALAGHRGAPMLAPENTLMSFRKSVGCDVRVFETDVLVSADGIPFLMHDETLTRTTNVREVFPARATMNGTAFNWTDLQQLDAGSWFLEKKPFHSVQGLSSEEKGQARTQKIPTLQQVLQEAKQHNVSIMFDLRPENHTDYQSFVNVTVETILQSGILPQLVLWLPDGFREQVRRQAPGFQQIYGLKSSWNETESPLRVNLPYQDISTEEIGRYRQANVSVNLYVVNEPWLFSVLWCAGVGSVTTNACQVLKEMKRPLWLLPRSTYLMVWIVTDCVSFLLILSAFLLLQ
;
A
#
# COMPACT_ATOMS: atom_id res chain seq x y z
N MET A 1 -51.56 -11.29 14.22
CA MET A 1 -51.33 -9.85 13.92
C MET A 1 -50.20 -9.33 14.80
N LYS A 2 -48.97 -9.27 14.28
CA LYS A 2 -47.85 -8.39 14.69
C LYS A 2 -46.65 -8.70 13.77
N LEU A 3 -46.24 -7.70 13.01
CA LEU A 3 -45.23 -7.73 11.95
C LEU A 3 -43.79 -7.79 12.50
N PRO A 4 -42.81 -8.32 11.75
CA PRO A 4 -41.41 -8.38 12.15
C PRO A 4 -40.65 -7.07 11.84
N ALA A 5 -39.77 -6.66 12.76
CA ALA A 5 -38.97 -5.44 12.65
C ALA A 5 -37.64 -5.68 11.92
N ARG A 6 -37.54 -5.02 10.76
CA ARG A 6 -36.40 -4.38 10.06
C ARG A 6 -34.96 -4.78 10.41
N ARG A 7 -34.26 -5.28 9.38
CA ARG A 7 -32.79 -5.39 9.24
C ARG A 7 -32.10 -4.01 9.31
N PRO A 8 -30.94 -3.87 9.97
CA PRO A 8 -30.06 -2.73 9.76
C PRO A 8 -29.10 -2.97 8.58
N TRP A 9 -28.84 -1.90 7.86
CA TRP A 9 -28.17 -1.82 6.58
C TRP A 9 -26.65 -1.99 6.69
N LEU A 10 -26.08 -2.67 5.69
CA LEU A 10 -24.64 -2.82 5.44
C LEU A 10 -23.95 -1.44 5.36
N ARG A 11 -22.90 -1.26 6.16
CA ARG A 11 -22.04 -0.07 6.14
C ARG A 11 -20.64 -0.51 5.70
N CYS A 12 -20.32 -0.35 4.42
CA CYS A 12 -18.94 -0.41 3.93
C CYS A 12 -18.14 0.72 4.58
N ARG A 13 -17.12 0.38 5.38
CA ARG A 13 -16.09 1.33 5.84
C ARG A 13 -14.79 0.97 5.14
N SER A 14 -14.27 1.96 4.42
CA SER A 14 -13.03 1.92 3.65
C SER A 14 -11.80 1.82 4.54
N THR A 15 -10.97 0.87 4.17
CA THR A 15 -9.59 0.61 4.59
C THR A 15 -8.63 1.63 4.00
N THR A 16 -7.98 2.44 4.84
CA THR A 16 -6.63 3.00 4.62
C THR A 16 -6.16 3.63 5.93
N ARG A 17 -5.20 2.98 6.61
CA ARG A 17 -4.38 3.58 7.66
C ARG A 17 -2.94 3.24 7.31
N GLU A 18 -2.28 4.15 6.62
CA GLU A 18 -0.83 4.13 6.43
C GLU A 18 -0.17 5.31 7.13
N THR A 19 1.09 5.07 7.46
CA THR A 19 2.07 5.79 8.26
C THR A 19 2.41 7.19 7.75
N PHE A 20 2.52 8.16 8.67
CA PHE A 20 3.08 9.49 8.38
C PHE A 20 4.60 9.51 8.66
N PRO A 21 5.47 9.90 7.71
CA PRO A 21 6.85 10.24 7.99
C PRO A 21 6.93 11.60 8.69
N ALA A 22 7.93 11.74 9.57
CA ALA A 22 8.22 12.96 10.31
C ALA A 22 9.23 13.81 9.55
N ALA A 23 8.77 14.67 8.64
CA ALA A 23 9.61 15.74 8.09
C ALA A 23 8.77 16.91 7.53
N LEU A 24 9.14 18.12 7.97
CA LEU A 24 8.90 19.45 7.38
C LEU A 24 7.56 20.17 7.66
N GLU A 25 7.69 21.12 8.58
CA GLU A 25 6.75 22.18 8.95
C GLU A 25 6.76 23.31 7.90
N GLY A 26 5.57 23.80 7.54
CA GLY A 26 5.43 25.03 6.76
C GLY A 26 4.05 25.18 6.13
N ALA A 27 3.34 26.24 6.54
CA ALA A 27 2.15 26.86 5.91
C ALA A 27 0.73 26.28 6.13
N PHE A 28 0.52 25.08 6.68
CA PHE A 28 -0.79 24.65 7.21
C PHE A 28 -0.62 23.86 8.51
N PRO A 29 -1.51 23.99 9.51
CA PRO A 29 -1.37 23.27 10.77
C PRO A 29 -1.30 21.77 10.49
N SER A 30 -0.18 21.14 10.86
CA SER A 30 0.00 19.71 10.70
C SER A 30 -1.03 18.95 11.55
N PRO A 31 -1.44 17.73 11.16
CA PRO A 31 -2.29 16.89 12.01
C PRO A 31 -1.73 16.73 13.45
N ARG A 32 -0.38 16.79 13.59
CA ARG A 32 0.32 16.82 14.89
C ARG A 32 0.09 18.10 15.69
N PHE A 33 -0.03 19.26 15.05
CA PHE A 33 -0.24 20.56 15.71
C PHE A 33 -1.62 20.62 16.40
N LEU A 34 -2.68 20.21 15.68
CA LEU A 34 -4.03 20.14 16.25
C LEU A 34 -4.15 18.99 17.27
N PHE A 35 -3.50 17.84 17.05
CA PHE A 35 -3.49 16.76 18.03
C PHE A 35 -2.85 17.15 19.37
N ARG A 36 -1.76 17.94 19.36
CA ARG A 36 -1.18 18.49 20.60
C ARG A 36 -2.17 19.35 21.39
N GLN A 37 -3.06 20.05 20.69
CA GLN A 37 -3.97 21.03 21.30
C GLN A 37 -5.33 20.43 21.70
N THR A 38 -5.85 19.47 20.91
CA THR A 38 -7.20 18.91 21.12
C THR A 38 -7.19 17.48 21.66
N GLN A 39 -6.05 16.76 21.58
CA GLN A 39 -5.97 15.31 21.83
C GLN A 39 -6.86 14.46 20.91
N TRP A 40 -7.44 15.04 19.86
CA TRP A 40 -8.28 14.36 18.88
C TRP A 40 -7.57 14.29 17.52
N TRP A 41 -7.35 13.09 17.00
CA TRP A 41 -6.91 12.89 15.62
C TRP A 41 -8.13 13.04 14.70
N VAL A 42 -8.21 14.17 13.99
CA VAL A 42 -9.14 14.33 12.86
C VAL A 42 -8.33 14.19 11.59
N ASP A 43 -8.50 13.04 10.92
CA ASP A 43 -7.93 12.81 9.60
C ASP A 43 -8.73 13.63 8.57
N TRP A 44 -8.29 14.87 8.31
CA TRP A 44 -8.92 15.79 7.38
C TRP A 44 -9.02 15.24 5.94
N SER A 45 -8.26 14.20 5.60
CA SER A 45 -8.39 13.52 4.31
C SER A 45 -9.77 12.89 4.13
N MET A 46 -10.38 12.38 5.21
CA MET A 46 -11.68 11.69 5.15
C MET A 46 -12.86 12.66 4.94
N PRO A 47 -12.98 13.78 5.69
CA PRO A 47 -13.94 14.84 5.37
C PRO A 47 -13.71 15.44 3.99
N LEU A 48 -12.46 15.72 3.60
CA LEU A 48 -12.13 16.28 2.29
C LEU A 48 -12.53 15.32 1.16
N LEU A 49 -12.23 14.04 1.30
CA LEU A 49 -12.64 12.99 0.37
C LEU A 49 -14.17 12.87 0.33
N GLY A 50 -14.84 12.89 1.48
CA GLY A 50 -16.30 12.86 1.57
C GLY A 50 -16.96 14.04 0.85
N VAL A 51 -16.45 15.26 1.04
CA VAL A 51 -16.92 16.46 0.35
C VAL A 51 -16.63 16.37 -1.15
N THR A 52 -15.45 15.91 -1.54
CA THR A 52 -15.06 15.73 -2.95
C THR A 52 -15.96 14.72 -3.64
N VAL A 53 -16.19 13.55 -3.03
CA VAL A 53 -17.09 12.51 -3.56
C VAL A 53 -18.51 13.04 -3.71
N LEU A 54 -19.02 13.80 -2.74
CA LEU A 54 -20.34 14.40 -2.82
C LEU A 54 -20.44 15.39 -4.00
N LEU A 55 -19.47 16.30 -4.13
CA LEU A 55 -19.44 17.31 -5.18
C LEU A 55 -19.26 16.70 -6.58
N VAL A 56 -18.40 15.68 -6.71
CA VAL A 56 -18.20 14.96 -7.97
C VAL A 56 -19.44 14.16 -8.35
N THR A 57 -20.07 13.46 -7.39
CA THR A 57 -21.33 12.72 -7.64
C THR A 57 -22.45 13.67 -8.07
N TYR A 58 -22.56 14.82 -7.41
CA TYR A 58 -23.50 15.87 -7.78
C TYR A 58 -23.26 16.39 -9.20
N SER A 59 -22.00 16.65 -9.55
CA SER A 59 -21.61 17.10 -10.89
C SER A 59 -21.90 16.05 -11.95
N ALA A 60 -21.67 14.76 -11.65
CA ALA A 60 -22.00 13.65 -12.53
C ALA A 60 -23.52 13.52 -12.75
N LEU A 61 -24.33 13.69 -11.70
CA LEU A 61 -25.80 13.71 -11.84
C LEU A 61 -26.29 14.88 -12.68
N LEU A 62 -25.70 16.07 -12.51
CA LEU A 62 -26.00 17.22 -13.37
C LEU A 62 -25.60 16.96 -14.82
N LEU A 63 -24.49 16.29 -15.06
CA LEU A 63 -24.06 15.90 -16.41
C LEU A 63 -25.06 14.92 -17.03
N VAL A 64 -25.49 13.88 -16.30
CA VAL A 64 -26.51 12.93 -16.76
C VAL A 64 -27.83 13.64 -17.06
N LEU A 65 -28.29 14.53 -16.17
CA LEU A 65 -29.50 15.31 -16.40
C LEU A 65 -29.37 16.23 -17.62
N ALA A 66 -28.21 16.86 -17.80
CA ALA A 66 -27.91 17.69 -18.96
C ALA A 66 -27.99 16.87 -20.26
N LEU A 67 -27.41 15.67 -20.27
CA LEU A 67 -27.50 14.73 -21.39
C LEU A 67 -28.96 14.31 -21.66
N CYS A 68 -29.74 13.96 -20.63
CA CYS A 68 -31.15 13.62 -20.78
C CYS A 68 -31.99 14.79 -21.33
N LEU A 69 -31.77 16.01 -20.84
CA LEU A 69 -32.48 17.19 -21.34
C LEU A 69 -32.13 17.45 -22.81
N GLN A 70 -30.86 17.28 -23.18
CA GLN A 70 -30.41 17.43 -24.55
C GLN A 70 -31.03 16.36 -25.47
N LEU A 71 -31.09 15.09 -25.02
CA LEU A 71 -31.79 14.02 -25.74
C LEU A 71 -33.29 14.30 -25.93
N CYS A 72 -33.93 14.95 -24.95
CA CYS A 72 -35.32 15.41 -25.05
C CYS A 72 -35.48 16.73 -25.85
N GLY A 73 -34.41 17.28 -26.41
CA GLY A 73 -34.41 18.53 -27.16
C GLY A 73 -34.73 19.78 -26.33
N GLN A 74 -34.59 19.71 -25.01
CA GLN A 74 -34.90 20.79 -24.09
C GLN A 74 -33.68 21.70 -23.86
N PRO A 75 -33.87 23.02 -23.68
CA PRO A 75 -32.77 23.94 -23.42
C PRO A 75 -32.18 23.72 -22.02
N LEU A 76 -30.85 23.63 -21.94
CA LEU A 76 -30.12 23.52 -20.67
C LEU A 76 -30.10 24.88 -19.94
N LYS A 77 -31.11 25.15 -19.11
CA LYS A 77 -31.14 26.33 -18.24
C LYS A 77 -30.60 25.99 -16.86
N LEU A 78 -29.28 26.10 -16.70
CA LEU A 78 -28.63 25.83 -15.42
C LEU A 78 -28.75 27.03 -14.47
N HIS A 79 -29.42 26.84 -13.32
CA HIS A 79 -29.56 27.87 -12.29
C HIS A 79 -28.18 28.32 -11.74
N CYS A 80 -28.09 29.57 -11.28
CA CYS A 80 -26.84 30.16 -10.78
C CYS A 80 -26.16 29.31 -9.69
N VAL A 81 -26.95 28.73 -8.81
CA VAL A 81 -26.47 27.84 -7.73
C VAL A 81 -25.65 26.67 -8.27
N HIS A 82 -26.13 25.98 -9.32
CA HIS A 82 -25.41 24.86 -9.93
C HIS A 82 -24.11 25.32 -10.60
N LYS A 83 -24.09 26.50 -11.22
CA LYS A 83 -22.87 27.10 -11.80
C LYS A 83 -21.82 27.34 -10.72
N CYS A 84 -22.22 27.95 -9.61
CA CYS A 84 -21.34 28.18 -8.47
C CYS A 84 -20.82 26.85 -7.88
N LEU A 85 -21.68 25.84 -7.74
CA LEU A 85 -21.28 24.52 -7.24
C LEU A 85 -20.33 23.78 -8.18
N LEU A 86 -20.50 23.90 -9.50
CA LEU A 86 -19.56 23.32 -10.48
C LEU A 86 -18.19 24.02 -10.41
N ILE A 87 -18.16 25.35 -10.35
CA ILE A 87 -16.90 26.10 -10.19
C ILE A 87 -16.22 25.72 -8.87
N LEU A 88 -16.98 25.67 -7.78
CA LEU A 88 -16.48 25.23 -6.48
C LEU A 88 -15.91 23.82 -6.54
N THR A 89 -16.60 22.90 -7.22
CA THR A 89 -16.13 21.52 -7.41
C THR A 89 -14.79 21.50 -8.13
N THR A 90 -14.67 22.23 -9.24
CA THR A 90 -13.40 22.32 -9.99
C THR A 90 -12.27 22.89 -9.13
N LEU A 91 -12.53 23.95 -8.35
CA LEU A 91 -11.54 24.55 -7.46
C LEU A 91 -11.12 23.58 -6.34
N VAL A 92 -12.08 22.89 -5.72
CA VAL A 92 -11.80 21.89 -4.68
C VAL A 92 -11.00 20.72 -5.22
N VAL A 93 -11.36 20.22 -6.41
CA VAL A 93 -10.61 19.14 -7.08
C VAL A 93 -9.20 19.60 -7.44
N ALA A 94 -9.03 20.79 -8.02
CA ALA A 94 -7.71 21.33 -8.34
C ALA A 94 -6.85 21.52 -7.07
N ALA A 95 -7.42 22.09 -6.01
CA ALA A 95 -6.74 22.22 -4.72
C ALA A 95 -6.39 20.86 -4.11
N ALA A 96 -7.26 19.86 -4.24
CA ALA A 96 -6.97 18.49 -3.81
C ALA A 96 -5.81 17.88 -4.60
N PHE A 97 -5.75 18.06 -5.93
CA PHE A 97 -4.61 17.61 -6.74
C PHE A 97 -3.31 18.30 -6.35
N VAL A 98 -3.32 19.62 -6.15
CA VAL A 98 -2.12 20.35 -5.68
C VAL A 98 -1.70 19.89 -4.30
N ALA A 99 -2.66 19.68 -3.39
CA ALA A 99 -2.36 19.17 -2.05
C ALA A 99 -1.80 17.75 -2.07
N LEU A 100 -2.32 16.88 -2.94
CA LEU A 100 -1.78 15.53 -3.17
C LEU A 100 -0.36 15.60 -3.75
N ASP A 101 -0.12 16.49 -4.71
CA ASP A 101 1.20 16.64 -5.33
C ASP A 101 2.25 17.11 -4.30
N LEU A 102 1.91 18.11 -3.49
CA LEU A 102 2.81 18.65 -2.46
C LEU A 102 3.03 17.70 -1.28
N LYS A 103 1.98 17.00 -0.82
CA LYS A 103 2.06 16.15 0.38
C LYS A 103 2.41 14.70 0.09
N TRP A 104 2.20 14.25 -1.13
CA TRP A 104 2.23 12.83 -1.48
C TRP A 104 3.10 12.54 -2.71
N ALA A 105 4.08 13.43 -2.97
CA ALA A 105 5.00 13.30 -4.10
C ALA A 105 5.64 11.91 -4.20
N GLU A 106 6.01 11.31 -3.06
CA GLU A 106 6.62 9.98 -2.99
C GLU A 106 5.70 8.87 -3.54
N GLN A 107 4.38 9.05 -3.49
CA GLN A 107 3.43 8.00 -3.89
C GLN A 107 2.85 8.15 -5.28
N TRP A 108 3.32 9.13 -6.05
CA TRP A 108 3.17 9.09 -7.50
C TRP A 108 3.74 7.81 -8.11
N GLN A 109 4.75 7.20 -7.48
CA GLN A 109 5.24 5.88 -7.89
C GLN A 109 4.20 4.78 -7.67
N SER A 110 3.49 4.78 -6.53
CA SER A 110 2.34 3.89 -6.29
C SER A 110 1.27 4.05 -7.36
N ALA A 111 0.97 5.29 -7.79
CA ALA A 111 0.02 5.57 -8.86
C ALA A 111 0.48 5.00 -10.21
N ARG A 112 1.77 5.14 -10.55
CA ARG A 112 2.36 4.54 -11.75
C ARG A 112 2.24 3.02 -11.75
N ILE A 113 2.56 2.36 -10.63
CA ILE A 113 2.44 0.90 -10.49
C ILE A 113 0.97 0.47 -10.60
N SER A 114 0.04 1.21 -10.01
CA SER A 114 -1.39 0.97 -10.17
C SER A 114 -1.85 1.07 -11.63
N LEU A 115 -1.33 2.03 -12.40
CA LEU A 115 -1.60 2.16 -13.84
C LEU A 115 -1.03 0.99 -14.66
N GLN A 116 0.14 0.44 -14.28
CA GLN A 116 0.64 -0.79 -14.91
C GLN A 116 -0.31 -1.97 -14.70
N ALA A 117 -1.05 -1.96 -13.59
CA ALA A 117 -1.97 -3.02 -13.24
C ALA A 117 -3.37 -2.84 -13.87
N THR A 118 -3.86 -1.61 -13.88
CA THR A 118 -5.25 -1.26 -14.25
C THR A 118 -5.39 -0.68 -15.65
N GLY A 119 -4.29 -0.24 -16.27
CA GLY A 119 -4.25 0.42 -17.58
C GLY A 119 -5.08 -0.28 -18.66
N PRO A 120 -4.89 -1.60 -18.89
CA PRO A 120 -5.70 -2.36 -19.85
C PRO A 120 -7.22 -2.20 -19.68
N PHE A 121 -7.69 -2.16 -18.43
CA PHE A 121 -9.12 -2.06 -18.11
C PHE A 121 -9.62 -0.61 -18.16
N LEU A 122 -8.78 0.33 -17.75
CA LEU A 122 -9.08 1.77 -17.85
C LEU A 122 -9.24 2.20 -19.31
N HIS A 123 -8.43 1.65 -20.22
CA HIS A 123 -8.58 1.86 -21.66
C HIS A 123 -9.98 1.45 -22.15
N ILE A 124 -10.42 0.23 -21.83
CA ILE A 124 -11.73 -0.29 -22.24
C ILE A 124 -12.85 0.60 -21.71
N GLY A 125 -12.78 0.98 -20.43
CA GLY A 125 -13.75 1.89 -19.82
C GLY A 125 -13.79 3.27 -20.48
N ALA A 126 -12.63 3.83 -20.82
CA ALA A 126 -12.53 5.14 -21.48
C ALA A 126 -13.08 5.10 -22.91
N VAL A 127 -12.76 4.06 -23.69
CA VAL A 127 -13.31 3.87 -25.04
C VAL A 127 -14.83 3.74 -24.98
N ALA A 128 -15.36 2.87 -24.10
CA ALA A 128 -16.80 2.72 -23.91
C ALA A 128 -17.48 4.05 -23.53
N GLY A 129 -16.84 4.86 -22.67
CA GLY A 129 -17.30 6.20 -22.33
C GLY A 129 -17.40 7.12 -23.54
N MET A 130 -16.36 7.14 -24.40
CA MET A 130 -16.38 7.92 -25.64
C MET A 130 -17.42 7.42 -26.64
N THR A 131 -17.61 6.11 -26.74
CA THR A 131 -18.68 5.52 -27.57
C THR A 131 -20.06 5.98 -27.13
N LEU A 132 -20.33 6.01 -25.81
CA LEU A 132 -21.61 6.49 -25.27
C LEU A 132 -21.82 7.99 -25.52
N LEU A 133 -20.75 8.78 -25.49
CA LEU A 133 -20.79 10.21 -25.80
C LEU A 133 -20.99 10.51 -27.29
N ALA A 134 -20.84 9.52 -28.18
CA ALA A 134 -20.96 9.72 -29.63
C ALA A 134 -22.32 10.31 -30.03
N TRP A 135 -23.41 9.77 -29.47
CA TRP A 135 -24.77 10.20 -29.82
C TRP A 135 -25.08 11.64 -29.38
N PRO A 136 -24.85 12.05 -28.12
CA PRO A 136 -24.97 13.45 -27.72
C PRO A 136 -24.09 14.41 -28.53
N VAL A 137 -22.87 14.00 -28.88
CA VAL A 137 -21.94 14.83 -29.66
C VAL A 137 -22.42 14.97 -31.11
N ALA A 138 -22.90 13.90 -31.73
CA ALA A 138 -23.48 13.90 -33.07
C ALA A 138 -24.73 14.79 -33.14
N ASP A 139 -25.65 14.68 -32.17
CA ASP A 139 -26.85 15.52 -32.08
C ASP A 139 -26.51 17.01 -31.84
N CYS A 140 -25.52 17.30 -30.98
CA CYS A 140 -25.02 18.67 -30.78
C CYS A 140 -24.43 19.24 -32.07
N SER A 141 -23.64 18.44 -32.78
CA SER A 141 -22.98 18.81 -34.05
C SER A 141 -23.98 19.05 -35.19
N SER A 142 -25.06 18.28 -35.27
CA SER A 142 -26.10 18.47 -36.28
C SER A 142 -26.93 19.74 -36.03
N ARG A 143 -27.22 20.07 -34.76
CA ARG A 143 -27.98 21.27 -34.36
C ARG A 143 -27.16 22.57 -34.42
N THR A 144 -25.84 22.50 -34.30
CA THR A 144 -24.97 23.69 -34.28
C THR A 144 -24.82 24.29 -35.67
N ARG A 145 -25.35 25.52 -35.85
CA ARG A 145 -25.29 26.25 -37.14
C ARG A 145 -23.95 26.92 -37.43
N CYS A 146 -23.21 27.32 -36.38
CA CYS A 146 -21.92 27.99 -36.53
C CYS A 146 -20.80 26.98 -36.82
N ALA A 147 -20.05 27.19 -37.90
CA ALA A 147 -18.99 26.27 -38.32
C ALA A 147 -17.85 26.14 -37.29
N ALA A 148 -17.38 27.25 -36.72
CA ALA A 148 -16.25 27.25 -35.78
C ALA A 148 -16.46 26.36 -34.53
N PRO A 149 -17.53 26.53 -33.72
CA PRO A 149 -17.75 25.68 -32.54
C PRO A 149 -18.04 24.22 -32.91
N LYS A 150 -18.69 23.97 -34.06
CA LYS A 150 -18.91 22.62 -34.57
C LYS A 150 -17.60 21.91 -34.90
N VAL A 151 -16.72 22.58 -35.65
CA VAL A 151 -15.38 22.04 -35.98
C VAL A 151 -14.57 21.79 -34.71
N LEU A 152 -14.56 22.74 -33.77
CA LEU A 152 -13.86 22.57 -32.49
C LEU A 152 -14.37 21.35 -31.71
N LEU A 153 -15.69 21.18 -31.57
CA LEU A 153 -16.29 20.03 -30.87
C LEU A 153 -15.85 18.70 -31.49
N LEU A 154 -15.95 18.59 -32.82
CA LEU A 154 -15.58 17.37 -33.54
C LEU A 154 -14.08 17.08 -33.44
N LEU A 155 -13.23 18.11 -33.60
CA LEU A 155 -11.78 17.96 -33.45
C LEU A 155 -11.39 17.46 -32.06
N VAL A 156 -11.98 18.02 -31.00
CA VAL A 156 -11.71 17.58 -29.64
C VAL A 156 -12.20 16.14 -29.44
N TYR A 157 -13.43 15.82 -29.84
CA TYR A 157 -14.00 14.48 -29.66
C TYR A 157 -13.21 13.40 -30.39
N PHE A 158 -12.94 13.60 -31.69
CA PHE A 158 -12.18 12.63 -32.49
C PHE A 158 -10.70 12.61 -32.11
N GLY A 159 -10.11 13.74 -31.72
CA GLY A 159 -8.74 13.79 -31.21
C GLY A 159 -8.57 12.97 -29.94
N VAL A 160 -9.48 13.11 -28.97
CA VAL A 160 -9.49 12.30 -27.74
C VAL A 160 -9.74 10.83 -28.05
N THR A 161 -10.70 10.52 -28.93
CA THR A 161 -11.01 9.13 -29.32
C THR A 161 -9.81 8.46 -29.98
N ALA A 162 -9.14 9.14 -30.91
CA ALA A 162 -7.93 8.64 -31.57
C ALA A 162 -6.78 8.43 -30.57
N ALA A 163 -6.58 9.36 -29.63
CA ALA A 163 -5.59 9.20 -28.58
C ALA A 163 -5.88 7.98 -27.69
N LEU A 164 -7.16 7.71 -27.37
CA LEU A 164 -7.56 6.53 -26.62
C LEU A 164 -7.32 5.23 -27.39
N TYR A 165 -7.67 5.16 -28.68
CA TYR A 165 -7.39 3.99 -29.51
C TYR A 165 -5.90 3.67 -29.63
N LEU A 166 -5.04 4.69 -29.55
CA LEU A 166 -3.59 4.53 -29.56
C LEU A 166 -2.99 4.32 -28.16
N ALA A 167 -3.75 4.56 -27.09
CA ALA A 167 -3.25 4.48 -25.71
C ALA A 167 -2.66 3.11 -25.33
N PRO A 168 -3.20 1.96 -25.79
CA PRO A 168 -2.61 0.65 -25.52
C PRO A 168 -1.15 0.48 -25.96
N LEU A 169 -0.67 1.25 -26.94
CA LEU A 169 0.75 1.27 -27.33
C LEU A 169 1.67 1.78 -26.21
N MET A 170 1.14 2.58 -25.30
CA MET A 170 1.86 3.19 -24.19
C MET A 170 1.65 2.46 -22.86
N ILE A 171 0.74 1.48 -22.81
CA ILE A 171 0.46 0.72 -21.60
C ILE A 171 1.53 -0.35 -21.42
N SER A 172 2.43 -0.16 -20.44
CA SER A 172 3.34 -1.21 -19.98
C SER A 172 2.78 -1.87 -18.73
N SER A 173 2.60 -3.20 -18.79
CA SER A 173 2.19 -4.00 -17.65
C SER A 173 3.05 -5.25 -17.57
N PRO A 174 3.66 -5.58 -16.43
CA PRO A 174 4.41 -6.82 -16.31
C PRO A 174 3.50 -8.04 -16.44
N CYS A 175 2.21 -7.93 -16.13
CA CYS A 175 1.28 -9.06 -16.22
C CYS A 175 0.76 -9.34 -17.64
N LEU A 176 1.19 -8.58 -18.65
CA LEU A 176 0.96 -8.90 -20.06
C LEU A 176 1.99 -9.93 -20.56
N MET A 177 1.81 -11.18 -20.14
CA MET A 177 2.68 -12.31 -20.45
C MET A 177 1.91 -13.63 -20.50
N GLU A 178 2.51 -14.65 -21.11
CA GLU A 178 1.96 -16.01 -21.08
C GLU A 178 2.15 -16.65 -19.71
N GLU A 179 1.23 -17.52 -19.30
CA GLU A 179 1.32 -18.21 -18.01
C GLU A 179 2.58 -19.07 -17.90
N SER A 180 3.08 -19.61 -19.02
CA SER A 180 4.34 -20.35 -19.07
C SER A 180 5.59 -19.50 -18.78
N GLN A 181 5.47 -18.18 -18.86
CA GLN A 181 6.56 -17.23 -18.57
C GLN A 181 6.47 -16.66 -17.15
N LEU A 182 5.41 -16.99 -16.41
CA LEU A 182 5.16 -16.46 -15.08
C LEU A 182 6.31 -16.87 -14.13
N PRO A 183 6.93 -15.91 -13.43
CA PRO A 183 7.91 -16.21 -12.40
C PRO A 183 7.33 -17.10 -11.28
N PRO A 184 8.18 -17.81 -10.51
CA PRO A 184 7.76 -18.43 -9.27
C PRO A 184 7.04 -17.43 -8.35
N LYS A 185 6.05 -17.90 -7.60
CA LYS A 185 5.34 -17.07 -6.62
C LYS A 185 6.35 -16.47 -5.62
N PRO A 186 6.31 -15.15 -5.38
CA PRO A 186 7.18 -14.53 -4.39
C PRO A 186 6.98 -15.14 -3.01
N ALA A 187 8.08 -15.37 -2.30
CA ALA A 187 8.01 -15.79 -0.90
C ALA A 187 7.44 -14.67 -0.02
N LEU A 188 6.78 -15.04 1.06
CA LEU A 188 6.21 -14.07 2.01
C LEU A 188 7.17 -13.88 3.19
N ALA A 189 7.45 -12.63 3.52
CA ALA A 189 8.04 -12.22 4.78
C ALA A 189 6.92 -11.62 5.66
N GLY A 190 6.77 -12.13 6.88
CA GLY A 190 5.75 -11.65 7.82
C GLY A 190 6.22 -10.35 8.48
N HIS A 191 5.64 -9.21 8.07
CA HIS A 191 5.98 -7.90 8.63
C HIS A 191 5.61 -7.86 10.10
N ARG A 192 6.57 -7.77 11.02
CA ARG A 192 6.33 -7.86 12.48
C ARG A 192 5.54 -9.10 12.89
N GLY A 193 5.72 -10.20 12.15
CA GLY A 193 4.91 -11.42 12.23
C GLY A 193 3.68 -11.39 11.31
N ALA A 194 2.47 -11.44 11.87
CA ALA A 194 1.20 -11.37 11.15
C ALA A 194 0.27 -10.33 11.80
N PRO A 195 0.55 -9.03 11.63
CA PRO A 195 -0.11 -7.95 12.36
C PRO A 195 -1.58 -7.77 12.00
N MET A 196 -2.05 -8.27 10.84
CA MET A 196 -3.48 -8.36 10.58
C MET A 196 -4.18 -9.47 11.39
N LEU A 197 -3.46 -10.45 11.91
CA LEU A 197 -4.02 -11.61 12.64
C LEU A 197 -3.77 -11.54 14.15
N ALA A 198 -2.75 -10.82 14.59
CA ALA A 198 -2.31 -10.76 15.98
C ALA A 198 -1.60 -9.43 16.27
N PRO A 199 -1.40 -9.07 17.54
CA PRO A 199 -0.67 -7.84 17.89
C PRO A 199 0.76 -7.90 17.34
N GLU A 200 1.20 -6.88 16.60
CA GLU A 200 2.52 -6.83 15.97
C GLU A 200 3.68 -7.05 16.96
N ASN A 201 4.79 -7.64 16.49
CA ASN A 201 5.99 -7.90 17.31
C ASN A 201 5.71 -8.67 18.61
N THR A 202 4.80 -9.65 18.57
CA THR A 202 4.53 -10.60 19.67
C THR A 202 4.74 -12.05 19.23
N LEU A 203 4.98 -12.97 20.17
CA LEU A 203 5.10 -14.40 19.84
C LEU A 203 3.85 -14.95 19.16
N MET A 204 2.66 -14.48 19.55
CA MET A 204 1.42 -14.80 18.82
C MET A 204 1.48 -14.37 17.36
N SER A 205 2.02 -13.18 17.05
CA SER A 205 2.19 -12.68 15.69
C SER A 205 3.07 -13.58 14.84
N PHE A 206 4.23 -13.99 15.36
CA PHE A 206 5.16 -14.87 14.64
C PHE A 206 4.59 -16.27 14.45
N ARG A 207 3.95 -16.84 15.47
CA ARG A 207 3.29 -18.16 15.34
C ARG A 207 2.15 -18.12 14.32
N LYS A 208 1.40 -17.02 14.26
CA LYS A 208 0.36 -16.82 13.24
C LYS A 208 0.95 -16.70 11.84
N SER A 209 2.09 -16.03 11.68
CA SER A 209 2.73 -15.89 10.37
C SER A 209 3.28 -17.22 9.85
N VAL A 210 3.71 -18.16 10.71
CA VAL A 210 4.05 -19.53 10.30
C VAL A 210 2.86 -20.21 9.61
N GLY A 211 1.63 -20.01 10.10
CA GLY A 211 0.41 -20.50 9.45
C GLY A 211 0.16 -19.89 8.06
N CYS A 212 0.80 -18.77 7.73
CA CYS A 212 0.81 -18.15 6.42
C CYS A 212 1.96 -18.62 5.50
N ASP A 213 2.72 -19.65 5.90
CA ASP A 213 3.90 -20.16 5.18
C ASP A 213 4.97 -19.07 4.89
N VAL A 214 5.11 -18.10 5.80
CA VAL A 214 6.18 -17.10 5.66
C VAL A 214 7.55 -17.75 5.74
N ARG A 215 8.47 -17.27 4.90
CA ARG A 215 9.86 -17.73 4.85
C ARG A 215 10.80 -16.86 5.66
N VAL A 216 10.35 -15.67 6.02
CA VAL A 216 11.09 -14.70 6.83
C VAL A 216 10.16 -14.11 7.88
N PHE A 217 10.63 -14.05 9.13
CA PHE A 217 10.11 -13.15 10.14
C PHE A 217 10.81 -11.82 9.98
N GLU A 218 10.05 -10.80 9.60
CA GLU A 218 10.53 -9.43 9.59
C GLU A 218 10.13 -8.77 10.91
N THR A 219 11.02 -7.99 11.52
CA THR A 219 10.78 -7.34 12.81
C THR A 219 11.69 -6.13 13.04
N ASP A 220 11.55 -5.49 14.19
CA ASP A 220 12.31 -4.33 14.61
C ASP A 220 12.90 -4.60 16.00
N VAL A 221 14.20 -4.39 16.16
CA VAL A 221 14.93 -4.65 17.41
C VAL A 221 15.36 -3.34 18.05
N LEU A 222 15.02 -3.18 19.33
CA LEU A 222 15.60 -2.21 20.24
C LEU A 222 16.44 -2.94 21.30
N VAL A 223 17.28 -2.21 22.02
CA VAL A 223 18.03 -2.73 23.16
C VAL A 223 17.64 -1.95 24.41
N SER A 224 17.30 -2.66 25.48
CA SER A 224 16.94 -2.06 26.77
C SER A 224 18.15 -1.40 27.45
N ALA A 225 17.91 -0.58 28.46
CA ALA A 225 18.98 0.13 29.18
C ALA A 225 19.98 -0.81 29.87
N ASP A 226 19.53 -2.02 30.21
CA ASP A 226 20.32 -3.12 30.78
C ASP A 226 20.83 -4.12 29.72
N GLY A 227 20.78 -3.77 28.43
CA GLY A 227 21.45 -4.51 27.37
C GLY A 227 20.72 -5.77 26.89
N ILE A 228 19.39 -5.82 26.97
CA ILE A 228 18.59 -6.95 26.46
C ILE A 228 17.92 -6.55 25.14
N PRO A 229 18.23 -7.21 24.01
CA PRO A 229 17.54 -6.97 22.75
C PRO A 229 16.07 -7.45 22.80
N PHE A 230 15.15 -6.57 22.43
CA PHE A 230 13.71 -6.82 22.43
C PHE A 230 13.02 -6.25 21.19
N LEU A 231 11.81 -6.71 20.91
CA LEU A 231 11.11 -6.34 19.68
C LEU A 231 10.16 -5.17 19.91
N MET A 232 10.35 -4.10 19.15
CA MET A 232 9.48 -2.93 19.13
C MET A 232 9.74 -2.11 17.88
N HIS A 233 8.69 -1.64 17.20
CA HIS A 233 8.88 -0.80 16.01
C HIS A 233 9.11 0.67 16.36
N ASP A 234 8.33 1.18 17.30
CA ASP A 234 8.36 2.59 17.65
C ASP A 234 9.46 2.87 18.68
N GLU A 235 10.05 4.06 18.64
CA GLU A 235 10.95 4.50 19.71
C GLU A 235 10.24 4.61 21.07
N THR A 236 8.93 4.87 21.10
CA THR A 236 8.16 4.92 22.35
C THR A 236 7.22 3.74 22.47
N LEU A 237 6.92 3.33 23.70
CA LEU A 237 6.07 2.16 23.97
C LEU A 237 4.56 2.47 23.91
N THR A 238 4.16 3.72 23.63
CA THR A 238 2.78 4.19 23.83
C THR A 238 1.73 3.63 22.87
N ARG A 239 2.13 3.27 21.65
CA ARG A 239 1.17 2.83 20.62
C ARG A 239 0.71 1.40 20.87
N THR A 240 1.62 0.53 21.27
CA THR A 240 1.46 -0.93 21.29
C THR A 240 1.55 -1.52 22.69
N THR A 241 1.56 -0.70 23.74
CA THR A 241 1.56 -1.17 25.12
C THR A 241 0.71 -0.31 26.06
N ASN A 242 0.53 -0.77 27.30
CA ASN A 242 -0.11 -0.02 28.39
C ASN A 242 0.86 0.83 29.23
N VAL A 243 2.01 1.26 28.68
CA VAL A 243 3.03 2.06 29.41
C VAL A 243 2.48 3.32 30.09
N ARG A 244 1.41 3.93 29.55
CA ARG A 244 0.78 5.12 30.15
C ARG A 244 0.10 4.83 31.49
N GLU A 245 -0.34 3.60 31.69
CA GLU A 245 -1.00 3.15 32.91
C GLU A 245 0.04 2.66 33.93
N VAL A 246 1.03 1.89 33.47
CA VAL A 246 2.06 1.30 34.34
C VAL A 246 3.14 2.31 34.74
N PHE A 247 3.58 3.17 33.81
CA PHE A 247 4.66 4.14 34.02
C PHE A 247 4.29 5.53 33.45
N PRO A 248 3.27 6.22 34.00
CA PRO A 248 2.76 7.48 33.46
C PRO A 248 3.84 8.57 33.29
N ALA A 249 4.75 8.70 34.26
CA ALA A 249 5.83 9.70 34.23
C ALA A 249 6.90 9.42 33.15
N ARG A 250 7.02 8.17 32.68
CA ARG A 250 8.00 7.74 31.67
C ARG A 250 7.37 7.41 30.32
N ALA A 251 6.06 7.60 30.16
CA ALA A 251 5.33 7.10 29.00
C ALA A 251 5.85 7.63 27.66
N THR A 252 6.44 8.82 27.63
CA THR A 252 7.00 9.44 26.41
C THR A 252 8.50 9.19 26.24
N MET A 253 9.15 8.47 27.15
CA MET A 253 10.56 8.12 27.03
C MET A 253 10.77 7.09 25.91
N ASN A 254 11.99 7.06 25.38
CA ASN A 254 12.40 6.02 24.44
C ASN A 254 12.39 4.65 25.14
N GLY A 255 11.97 3.59 24.44
CA GLY A 255 11.98 2.21 24.91
C GLY A 255 13.37 1.75 25.33
N THR A 256 14.43 2.29 24.74
CA THR A 256 15.82 2.01 25.13
C THR A 256 16.18 2.52 26.54
N ALA A 257 15.39 3.43 27.12
CA ALA A 257 15.61 3.95 28.47
C ALA A 257 15.00 3.07 29.58
N PHE A 258 14.27 2.02 29.22
CA PHE A 258 13.67 1.09 30.19
C PHE A 258 14.57 -0.12 30.39
N ASN A 259 14.65 -0.61 31.63
CA ASN A 259 15.25 -1.90 31.93
C ASN A 259 14.30 -3.04 31.52
N TRP A 260 14.85 -4.23 31.31
CA TRP A 260 14.06 -5.39 30.91
C TRP A 260 12.97 -5.77 31.91
N THR A 261 13.26 -5.65 33.21
CA THR A 261 12.28 -5.89 34.30
C THR A 261 11.08 -4.95 34.25
N ASP A 262 11.25 -3.72 33.76
CA ASP A 262 10.15 -2.78 33.53
C ASP A 262 9.36 -3.16 32.28
N LEU A 263 10.06 -3.48 31.19
CA LEU A 263 9.44 -3.87 29.91
C LEU A 263 8.54 -5.11 30.07
N GLN A 264 8.95 -6.09 30.89
CA GLN A 264 8.15 -7.30 31.16
C GLN A 264 6.81 -7.03 31.88
N GLN A 265 6.68 -5.91 32.60
CA GLN A 265 5.43 -5.56 33.27
C GLN A 265 4.35 -5.12 32.27
N LEU A 266 4.75 -4.64 31.09
CA LEU A 266 3.83 -4.10 30.09
C LEU A 266 3.00 -5.18 29.40
N ASP A 267 1.74 -4.88 29.15
CA ASP A 267 0.89 -5.60 28.19
C ASP A 267 1.24 -5.11 26.77
N ALA A 268 1.44 -6.03 25.83
CA ALA A 268 1.77 -5.71 24.43
C ALA A 268 0.70 -6.17 23.43
N GLY A 269 -0.52 -6.48 23.89
CA GLY A 269 -1.53 -7.12 23.04
C GLY A 269 -2.97 -6.67 23.23
N SER A 270 -3.37 -6.19 24.40
CA SER A 270 -4.73 -5.69 24.65
C SER A 270 -5.08 -4.51 23.74
N TRP A 271 -4.10 -3.64 23.44
CA TRP A 271 -4.26 -2.50 22.51
C TRP A 271 -4.81 -2.93 21.15
N PHE A 272 -4.48 -4.13 20.69
CA PHE A 272 -4.88 -4.64 19.38
C PHE A 272 -6.39 -4.85 19.30
N LEU A 273 -6.99 -5.36 20.38
CA LEU A 273 -8.42 -5.60 20.49
C LEU A 273 -9.22 -4.31 20.75
N GLU A 274 -8.60 -3.35 21.43
CA GLU A 274 -9.20 -2.06 21.74
C GLU A 274 -9.21 -1.12 20.54
N LYS A 275 -8.03 -0.92 19.92
CA LYS A 275 -7.85 0.01 18.80
C LYS A 275 -8.32 -0.55 17.47
N LYS A 276 -8.40 -1.88 17.35
CA LYS A 276 -8.83 -2.62 16.14
C LYS A 276 -8.16 -2.06 14.88
N PRO A 277 -6.82 -2.12 14.77
CA PRO A 277 -6.10 -1.51 13.65
C PRO A 277 -6.49 -2.10 12.29
N PHE A 278 -6.98 -3.33 12.26
CA PHE A 278 -7.41 -4.04 11.05
C PHE A 278 -8.82 -4.61 11.20
N HIS A 279 -9.52 -4.78 10.07
CA HIS A 279 -10.88 -5.37 10.07
C HIS A 279 -10.90 -6.84 10.52
N SER A 280 -9.82 -7.57 10.23
CA SER A 280 -9.61 -8.97 10.62
C SER A 280 -9.68 -9.23 12.12
N VAL A 281 -9.41 -8.21 12.96
CA VAL A 281 -9.53 -8.30 14.42
C VAL A 281 -10.92 -8.74 14.87
N GLN A 282 -11.96 -8.37 14.11
CA GLN A 282 -13.35 -8.73 14.41
C GLN A 282 -13.59 -10.24 14.24
N GLY A 283 -12.83 -10.88 13.35
CA GLY A 283 -12.93 -12.31 13.05
C GLY A 283 -12.22 -13.22 14.05
N LEU A 284 -11.52 -12.68 15.05
CA LEU A 284 -10.84 -13.50 16.07
C LEU A 284 -11.83 -14.22 16.98
N SER A 285 -11.55 -15.50 17.22
CA SER A 285 -12.23 -16.35 18.22
C SER A 285 -12.05 -15.82 19.64
N SER A 286 -12.84 -16.33 20.59
CA SER A 286 -12.73 -15.94 22.00
C SER A 286 -11.39 -16.35 22.59
N GLU A 287 -10.87 -17.49 22.17
CA GLU A 287 -9.58 -18.06 22.56
C GLU A 287 -8.42 -17.19 22.06
N GLU A 288 -8.45 -16.79 20.78
CA GLU A 288 -7.44 -15.89 20.20
C GLU A 288 -7.47 -14.52 20.87
N LYS A 289 -8.65 -13.99 21.20
CA LYS A 289 -8.80 -12.76 21.98
C LYS A 289 -8.23 -12.92 23.39
N GLY A 290 -8.40 -14.09 24.01
CA GLY A 290 -7.75 -14.42 25.28
C GLY A 290 -6.23 -14.37 25.15
N GLN A 291 -5.68 -15.07 24.17
CA GLN A 291 -4.24 -15.13 23.90
C GLN A 291 -3.62 -13.76 23.56
N ALA A 292 -4.35 -12.92 22.81
CA ALA A 292 -3.89 -11.57 22.49
C ALA A 292 -3.70 -10.72 23.75
N ARG A 293 -4.60 -10.81 24.74
CA ARG A 293 -4.51 -10.06 26.00
C ARG A 293 -3.38 -10.51 26.92
N THR A 294 -2.80 -11.68 26.67
CA THR A 294 -1.67 -12.19 27.48
C THR A 294 -0.32 -11.92 26.83
N GLN A 295 -0.29 -11.25 25.67
CA GLN A 295 0.98 -10.99 24.98
C GLN A 295 1.83 -9.97 25.74
N LYS A 296 3.13 -10.24 25.75
CA LYS A 296 4.20 -9.40 26.31
C LYS A 296 5.14 -8.97 25.19
N ILE A 297 5.95 -7.95 25.47
CA ILE A 297 7.07 -7.58 24.61
C ILE A 297 8.05 -8.77 24.61
N PRO A 298 8.34 -9.40 23.46
CA PRO A 298 9.25 -10.51 23.40
C PRO A 298 10.71 -10.04 23.33
N THR A 299 11.64 -10.86 23.82
CA THR A 299 13.07 -10.68 23.53
C THR A 299 13.39 -11.15 22.11
N LEU A 300 14.50 -10.66 21.56
CA LEU A 300 15.05 -11.20 20.32
C LEU A 300 15.33 -12.70 20.44
N GLN A 301 15.85 -13.14 21.59
CA GLN A 301 16.14 -14.56 21.84
C GLN A 301 14.90 -15.45 21.71
N GLN A 302 13.74 -15.02 22.22
CA GLN A 302 12.50 -15.78 22.10
C GLN A 302 12.06 -15.93 20.64
N VAL A 303 12.19 -14.88 19.83
CA VAL A 303 11.81 -14.96 18.40
C VAL A 303 12.82 -15.75 17.58
N LEU A 304 14.11 -15.70 17.94
CA LEU A 304 15.13 -16.58 17.36
C LEU A 304 14.84 -18.07 17.63
N GLN A 305 14.28 -18.40 18.81
CA GLN A 305 13.83 -19.76 19.12
C GLN A 305 12.65 -20.17 18.23
N GLU A 306 11.66 -19.31 18.03
CA GLU A 306 10.55 -19.56 17.09
C GLU A 306 11.06 -19.75 15.65
N ALA A 307 11.96 -18.88 15.20
CA ALA A 307 12.59 -18.96 13.88
C ALA A 307 13.35 -20.28 13.68
N LYS A 308 14.13 -20.69 14.69
CA LYS A 308 14.84 -21.97 14.73
C LYS A 308 13.87 -23.16 14.70
N GLN A 309 12.84 -23.14 15.54
CA GLN A 309 11.86 -24.22 15.65
C GLN A 309 11.12 -24.45 14.32
N HIS A 310 10.81 -23.37 13.60
CA HIS A 310 10.05 -23.43 12.36
C HIS A 310 10.92 -23.40 11.09
N ASN A 311 12.25 -23.32 11.23
CA ASN A 311 13.20 -23.17 10.12
C ASN A 311 12.85 -21.99 9.20
N VAL A 312 12.55 -20.84 9.83
CA VAL A 312 12.18 -19.58 9.18
C VAL A 312 13.36 -18.60 9.34
N SER A 313 13.69 -17.86 8.28
CA SER A 313 14.73 -16.81 8.38
C SER A 313 14.25 -15.64 9.23
N ILE A 314 15.16 -14.86 9.81
CA ILE A 314 14.83 -13.62 10.52
C ILE A 314 15.52 -12.45 9.84
N MET A 315 14.78 -11.37 9.59
CA MET A 315 15.27 -10.10 9.07
C MET A 315 14.79 -8.99 10.01
N PHE A 316 15.64 -8.03 10.32
CA PHE A 316 15.24 -6.99 11.26
C PHE A 316 15.99 -5.68 11.07
N ASP A 317 15.30 -4.58 11.36
CA ASP A 317 15.94 -3.29 11.62
C ASP A 317 16.49 -3.28 13.06
N LEU A 318 17.68 -2.69 13.25
CA LEU A 318 18.22 -2.41 14.58
C LEU A 318 18.11 -0.91 14.83
N ARG A 319 17.37 -0.50 15.86
CA ARG A 319 17.00 0.90 16.10
C ARG A 319 17.33 1.36 17.53
N PRO A 320 17.54 2.67 17.74
CA PRO A 320 17.68 3.71 16.72
C PRO A 320 19.13 3.79 16.20
N GLU A 321 19.29 3.96 14.88
CA GLU A 321 20.62 4.00 14.23
C GLU A 321 21.48 5.20 14.67
N ASN A 322 20.86 6.32 15.01
CA ASN A 322 21.54 7.55 15.42
C ASN A 322 21.86 7.61 16.92
N HIS A 323 21.79 6.47 17.63
CA HIS A 323 22.09 6.42 19.07
C HIS A 323 23.60 6.48 19.33
N THR A 324 24.02 7.16 20.39
CA THR A 324 25.45 7.23 20.79
C THR A 324 26.04 5.85 21.04
N ASP A 325 25.24 4.95 21.62
CA ASP A 325 25.65 3.58 21.97
C ASP A 325 25.32 2.54 20.88
N TYR A 326 25.06 2.97 19.63
CA TYR A 326 24.62 2.05 18.58
C TYR A 326 25.59 0.88 18.32
N GLN A 327 26.90 1.09 18.47
CA GLN A 327 27.88 0.00 18.39
C GLN A 327 27.66 -1.06 19.47
N SER A 328 27.34 -0.65 20.69
CA SER A 328 27.00 -1.56 21.79
C SER A 328 25.75 -2.37 21.45
N PHE A 329 24.73 -1.73 20.87
CA PHE A 329 23.52 -2.41 20.42
C PHE A 329 23.80 -3.47 19.36
N VAL A 330 24.67 -3.17 18.39
CA VAL A 330 25.12 -4.14 17.39
C VAL A 330 25.81 -5.33 18.06
N ASN A 331 26.78 -5.08 18.94
CA ASN A 331 27.55 -6.14 19.61
C ASN A 331 26.65 -7.08 20.41
N VAL A 332 25.80 -6.52 21.28
CA VAL A 332 24.86 -7.29 22.11
C VAL A 332 23.86 -8.08 21.25
N THR A 333 23.39 -7.49 20.15
CA THR A 333 22.48 -8.17 19.22
C THR A 333 23.17 -9.36 18.54
N VAL A 334 24.39 -9.18 18.04
CA VAL A 334 25.18 -10.27 17.42
C VAL A 334 25.45 -11.37 18.44
N GLU A 335 25.88 -11.03 19.66
CA GLU A 335 26.11 -11.99 20.74
C GLU A 335 24.85 -12.78 21.08
N THR A 336 23.70 -12.09 21.21
CA THR A 336 22.40 -12.72 21.46
C THR A 336 22.04 -13.72 20.36
N ILE A 337 22.28 -13.37 19.09
CA ILE A 337 22.01 -14.26 17.95
C ILE A 337 22.94 -15.47 17.98
N LEU A 338 24.24 -15.28 18.19
CA LEU A 338 25.21 -16.38 18.26
C LEU A 338 24.92 -17.34 19.40
N GLN A 339 24.48 -16.83 20.56
CA GLN A 339 24.11 -17.63 21.73
C GLN A 339 22.75 -18.33 21.58
N SER A 340 21.87 -17.89 20.68
CA SER A 340 20.55 -18.51 20.47
C SER A 340 20.63 -19.91 19.85
N GLY A 341 21.75 -20.25 19.20
CA GLY A 341 21.93 -21.50 18.48
C GLY A 341 21.03 -21.63 17.24
N ILE A 342 20.53 -20.53 16.68
CA ILE A 342 19.94 -20.50 15.34
C ILE A 342 21.03 -20.76 14.29
N LEU A 343 20.66 -21.39 13.17
CA LEU A 343 21.61 -21.55 12.06
C LEU A 343 21.98 -20.16 11.50
N PRO A 344 23.27 -19.81 11.37
CA PRO A 344 23.68 -18.48 10.91
C PRO A 344 23.09 -18.08 9.55
N GLN A 345 22.90 -19.04 8.65
CA GLN A 345 22.31 -18.84 7.32
C GLN A 345 20.83 -18.41 7.33
N LEU A 346 20.13 -18.57 8.46
CA LEU A 346 18.76 -18.09 8.63
C LEU A 346 18.72 -16.62 9.07
N VAL A 347 19.84 -16.03 9.45
CA VAL A 347 19.93 -14.63 9.90
C VAL A 347 20.18 -13.74 8.68
N LEU A 348 19.20 -12.89 8.39
CA LEU A 348 19.24 -11.88 7.33
C LEU A 348 19.61 -10.54 7.95
N TRP A 349 20.91 -10.24 7.96
CA TRP A 349 21.46 -9.04 8.57
C TRP A 349 21.23 -7.83 7.68
N LEU A 350 20.23 -7.02 8.04
CA LEU A 350 19.86 -5.78 7.37
C LEU A 350 20.59 -4.52 7.88
N PRO A 351 20.97 -4.37 9.17
CA PRO A 351 21.61 -3.14 9.66
C PRO A 351 22.88 -2.76 8.89
N ASP A 352 22.99 -1.50 8.49
CA ASP A 352 24.14 -0.98 7.72
C ASP A 352 25.35 -0.66 8.61
N GLY A 353 25.12 -0.12 9.81
CA GLY A 353 26.21 0.26 10.72
C GLY A 353 27.03 -0.92 11.23
N PHE A 354 28.35 -0.74 11.31
CA PHE A 354 29.32 -1.74 11.78
C PHE A 354 29.30 -3.09 11.01
N ARG A 355 28.77 -3.11 9.77
CA ARG A 355 28.64 -4.33 8.95
C ARG A 355 29.94 -5.11 8.78
N GLU A 356 31.07 -4.44 8.54
CA GLU A 356 32.39 -5.10 8.43
C GLU A 356 32.80 -5.84 9.70
N GLN A 357 32.48 -5.27 10.87
CA GLN A 357 32.73 -5.94 12.15
C GLN A 357 31.84 -7.17 12.28
N VAL A 358 30.55 -7.06 11.94
CA VAL A 358 29.58 -8.16 11.96
C VAL A 358 30.01 -9.29 11.03
N ARG A 359 30.49 -8.98 9.81
CA ARG A 359 31.00 -10.00 8.86
C ARG A 359 32.16 -10.79 9.45
N ARG A 360 33.04 -10.15 10.22
CA ARG A 360 34.17 -10.82 10.89
C ARG A 360 33.72 -11.68 12.06
N GLN A 361 32.78 -11.19 12.86
CA GLN A 361 32.30 -11.88 14.06
C GLN A 361 31.31 -13.03 13.76
N ALA A 362 30.47 -12.85 12.74
CA ALA A 362 29.41 -13.78 12.35
C ALA A 362 29.37 -13.97 10.82
N PRO A 363 30.39 -14.60 10.22
CA PRO A 363 30.51 -14.74 8.77
C PRO A 363 29.38 -15.55 8.11
N GLY A 364 28.63 -16.32 8.89
CA GLY A 364 27.48 -17.08 8.39
C GLY A 364 26.20 -16.26 8.19
N PHE A 365 26.13 -15.02 8.70
CA PHE A 365 24.95 -14.16 8.51
C PHE A 365 24.83 -13.71 7.06
N GLN A 366 23.62 -13.83 6.51
CA GLN A 366 23.31 -13.39 5.16
C GLN A 366 23.14 -11.88 5.15
N GLN A 367 24.04 -11.17 4.48
CA GLN A 367 23.97 -9.71 4.37
C GLN A 367 22.84 -9.30 3.40
N ILE A 368 21.96 -8.42 3.86
CA ILE A 368 20.89 -7.81 3.07
C ILE A 368 21.06 -6.30 3.12
N TYR A 369 20.86 -5.65 1.97
CA TYR A 369 21.11 -4.22 1.83
C TYR A 369 19.80 -3.47 1.66
N GLY A 370 19.69 -2.33 2.35
CA GLY A 370 18.58 -1.39 2.23
C GLY A 370 18.73 -0.47 1.01
N LEU A 371 18.41 0.81 1.22
CA LEU A 371 18.45 1.91 0.24
C LEU A 371 19.70 1.86 -0.66
N LYS A 372 19.52 2.08 -1.97
CA LYS A 372 20.61 2.07 -2.96
C LYS A 372 21.76 3.03 -2.63
N SER A 373 21.47 4.12 -1.91
CA SER A 373 22.47 5.11 -1.49
C SER A 373 23.45 4.60 -0.44
N SER A 374 23.17 3.47 0.23
CA SER A 374 24.10 2.86 1.19
C SER A 374 25.06 1.84 0.57
N TRP A 375 25.01 1.66 -0.76
CA TRP A 375 25.82 0.67 -1.45
C TRP A 375 27.15 1.29 -1.88
N ASN A 376 28.27 0.65 -1.53
CA ASN A 376 29.54 0.95 -2.19
C ASN A 376 29.50 0.36 -3.60
N GLU A 377 29.99 1.09 -4.61
CA GLU A 377 30.03 0.65 -6.03
C GLU A 377 30.80 -0.68 -6.24
N THR A 378 31.63 -1.07 -5.28
CA THR A 378 32.40 -2.31 -5.28
C THR A 378 31.64 -3.53 -4.74
N GLU A 379 30.49 -3.34 -4.09
CA GLU A 379 29.68 -4.43 -3.55
C GLU A 379 28.51 -4.72 -4.49
N SER A 380 28.50 -5.93 -5.07
CA SER A 380 27.31 -6.45 -5.77
C SER A 380 26.46 -7.22 -4.76
N PRO A 381 25.41 -6.62 -4.17
CA PRO A 381 24.64 -7.27 -3.12
C PRO A 381 23.91 -8.50 -3.67
N LEU A 382 24.00 -9.64 -2.97
CA LEU A 382 23.24 -10.84 -3.33
C LEU A 382 21.76 -10.71 -2.97
N ARG A 383 21.41 -9.82 -2.02
CA ARG A 383 20.05 -9.63 -1.52
C ARG A 383 19.80 -8.17 -1.17
N VAL A 384 18.64 -7.65 -1.55
CA VAL A 384 18.23 -6.27 -1.28
C VAL A 384 16.82 -6.24 -0.67
N ASN A 385 16.60 -5.31 0.25
CA ASN A 385 15.33 -5.05 0.91
C ASN A 385 14.96 -3.59 0.68
N LEU A 386 13.99 -3.35 -0.20
CA LEU A 386 13.66 -1.99 -0.66
C LEU A 386 12.18 -1.68 -0.49
N PRO A 387 11.80 -0.40 -0.29
CA PRO A 387 10.43 0.04 -0.51
C PRO A 387 10.01 -0.31 -1.95
N TYR A 388 8.79 -0.79 -2.14
CA TYR A 388 8.31 -1.15 -3.49
C TYR A 388 8.27 0.05 -4.46
N GLN A 389 8.31 1.28 -3.92
CA GLN A 389 8.25 2.54 -4.67
C GLN A 389 9.61 2.93 -5.27
N ASP A 390 10.71 2.36 -4.77
CA ASP A 390 12.09 2.79 -5.08
C ASP A 390 12.73 2.00 -6.23
N ILE A 391 11.97 1.08 -6.83
CA ILE A 391 12.46 0.16 -7.85
C ILE A 391 11.43 -0.01 -8.97
N SER A 392 11.89 0.02 -10.22
CA SER A 392 11.03 -0.22 -11.38
C SER A 392 10.86 -1.71 -11.66
N THR A 393 9.77 -2.08 -12.33
CA THR A 393 9.52 -3.46 -12.77
C THR A 393 10.62 -4.00 -13.68
N GLU A 394 11.23 -3.17 -14.52
CA GLU A 394 12.35 -3.54 -15.38
C GLU A 394 13.63 -3.80 -14.57
N GLU A 395 13.84 -3.03 -13.51
CA GLU A 395 14.99 -3.18 -12.62
C GLU A 395 14.90 -4.44 -11.77
N ILE A 396 13.71 -4.82 -11.31
CA ILE A 396 13.46 -6.13 -10.67
C ILE A 396 13.92 -7.26 -11.60
N GLY A 397 13.56 -7.18 -12.90
CA GLY A 397 13.99 -8.13 -13.91
C GLY A 397 15.51 -8.20 -14.07
N ARG A 398 16.20 -7.03 -14.05
CA ARG A 398 17.67 -6.95 -14.11
C ARG A 398 18.34 -7.57 -12.89
N TYR A 399 17.85 -7.31 -11.67
CA TYR A 399 18.38 -7.96 -10.47
C TYR A 399 18.23 -9.47 -10.53
N ARG A 400 17.07 -9.95 -10.98
CA ARG A 400 16.84 -11.39 -11.13
C ARG A 400 17.80 -12.02 -12.14
N GLN A 401 18.07 -11.37 -13.26
CA GLN A 401 19.08 -11.83 -14.24
C GLN A 401 20.50 -11.84 -13.66
N ALA A 402 20.80 -10.92 -12.74
CA ALA A 402 22.06 -10.87 -12.00
C ALA A 402 22.09 -11.78 -10.76
N ASN A 403 21.09 -12.67 -10.56
CA ASN A 403 20.94 -13.53 -9.38
C ASN A 403 20.90 -12.77 -8.03
N VAL A 404 20.42 -11.54 -8.04
CA VAL A 404 20.17 -10.74 -6.85
C VAL A 404 18.73 -10.95 -6.39
N SER A 405 18.55 -11.39 -5.14
CA SER A 405 17.23 -11.58 -4.54
C SER A 405 16.67 -10.24 -4.07
N VAL A 406 15.48 -9.88 -4.54
CA VAL A 406 14.80 -8.63 -4.16
C VAL A 406 13.65 -8.95 -3.20
N ASN A 407 13.66 -8.32 -2.02
CA ASN A 407 12.53 -8.24 -1.11
C ASN A 407 11.92 -6.84 -1.16
N LEU A 408 10.59 -6.74 -1.30
CA LEU A 408 9.88 -5.45 -1.32
C LEU A 408 8.89 -5.30 -0.17
N TYR A 409 8.84 -4.11 0.44
CA TYR A 409 7.99 -3.85 1.60
C TYR A 409 7.24 -2.51 1.50
N VAL A 410 6.09 -2.33 2.18
CA VAL A 410 5.22 -3.37 2.75
C VAL A 410 4.05 -3.62 1.78
N VAL A 411 3.93 -4.84 1.24
CA VAL A 411 2.97 -5.18 0.19
C VAL A 411 1.76 -5.89 0.80
N ASN A 412 0.62 -5.20 0.91
CA ASN A 412 -0.59 -5.75 1.53
C ASN A 412 -1.70 -6.09 0.53
N GLU A 413 -1.70 -5.42 -0.62
CA GLU A 413 -2.80 -5.50 -1.58
C GLU A 413 -2.57 -6.63 -2.61
N PRO A 414 -3.58 -7.50 -2.87
CA PRO A 414 -3.49 -8.55 -3.87
C PRO A 414 -3.13 -8.06 -5.27
N TRP A 415 -3.60 -6.87 -5.63
CA TRP A 415 -3.29 -6.27 -6.92
C TRP A 415 -1.82 -5.88 -7.04
N LEU A 416 -1.25 -5.29 -5.99
CA LEU A 416 0.16 -4.90 -5.95
C LEU A 416 1.05 -6.14 -5.96
N PHE A 417 0.68 -7.14 -5.15
CA PHE A 417 1.35 -8.45 -5.16
C PHE A 417 1.35 -9.09 -6.55
N SER A 418 0.25 -8.98 -7.30
CA SER A 418 0.13 -9.50 -8.66
C SER A 418 1.14 -8.85 -9.60
N VAL A 419 1.24 -7.51 -9.60
CA VAL A 419 2.19 -6.76 -10.45
C VAL A 419 3.63 -7.14 -10.13
N LEU A 420 3.98 -7.21 -8.85
CA LEU A 420 5.33 -7.56 -8.40
C LEU A 420 5.68 -9.02 -8.67
N TRP A 421 4.70 -9.93 -8.57
CA TRP A 421 4.85 -11.33 -8.99
C TRP A 421 5.16 -11.42 -10.48
N CYS A 422 4.37 -10.76 -11.33
CA CYS A 422 4.63 -10.71 -12.77
C CYS A 422 6.00 -10.10 -13.09
N ALA A 423 6.45 -9.10 -12.32
CA ALA A 423 7.78 -8.49 -12.47
C ALA A 423 8.93 -9.42 -12.03
N GLY A 424 8.64 -10.48 -11.29
CA GLY A 424 9.61 -11.48 -10.87
C GLY A 424 10.33 -11.16 -9.56
N VAL A 425 9.68 -10.45 -8.64
CA VAL A 425 10.22 -10.21 -7.29
C VAL A 425 10.45 -11.54 -6.55
N GLY A 426 11.51 -11.63 -5.75
CA GLY A 426 11.85 -12.86 -5.01
C GLY A 426 10.97 -13.06 -3.77
N SER A 427 10.74 -11.99 -3.02
CA SER A 427 9.89 -12.00 -1.84
C SER A 427 9.24 -10.64 -1.56
N VAL A 428 8.20 -10.65 -0.73
CA VAL A 428 7.57 -9.42 -0.23
C VAL A 428 7.35 -9.49 1.27
N THR A 429 7.57 -8.38 1.97
CA THR A 429 7.18 -8.20 3.36
C THR A 429 5.73 -7.70 3.42
N THR A 430 4.88 -8.38 4.20
CA THR A 430 3.43 -8.14 4.20
C THR A 430 2.80 -8.23 5.58
N ASN A 431 1.80 -7.38 5.83
CA ASN A 431 0.86 -7.51 6.94
C ASN A 431 -0.26 -8.53 6.64
N ALA A 432 -0.54 -8.77 5.36
CA ALA A 432 -1.70 -9.49 4.84
C ALA A 432 -1.35 -10.92 4.41
N CYS A 433 -0.46 -11.60 5.14
CA CYS A 433 0.07 -12.91 4.77
C CYS A 433 -1.04 -13.94 4.50
N GLN A 434 -2.14 -13.90 5.24
CA GLN A 434 -3.30 -14.78 5.07
C GLN A 434 -4.01 -14.60 3.73
N VAL A 435 -3.96 -13.40 3.16
CA VAL A 435 -4.59 -13.10 1.88
C VAL A 435 -3.66 -13.52 0.75
N LEU A 436 -2.38 -13.13 0.84
CA LEU A 436 -1.40 -13.39 -0.22
C LEU A 436 -1.02 -14.88 -0.31
N LYS A 437 -1.07 -15.64 0.79
CA LYS A 437 -0.88 -17.10 0.80
C LYS A 437 -1.86 -17.81 -0.14
N GLU A 438 -3.13 -17.43 -0.10
CA GLU A 438 -4.20 -18.09 -0.87
C GLU A 438 -4.14 -17.79 -2.39
N MET A 439 -3.38 -16.76 -2.79
CA MET A 439 -3.24 -16.41 -4.20
C MET A 439 -2.47 -17.49 -4.97
N LYS A 440 -3.17 -18.20 -5.85
CA LYS A 440 -2.57 -19.23 -6.74
C LYS A 440 -2.05 -18.65 -8.06
N ARG A 441 -2.54 -17.47 -8.45
CA ARG A 441 -2.15 -16.76 -9.67
C ARG A 441 -2.34 -15.24 -9.49
N PRO A 442 -1.65 -14.38 -10.27
CA PRO A 442 -1.91 -12.95 -10.31
C PRO A 442 -3.34 -12.64 -10.77
N LEU A 443 -3.96 -11.57 -10.24
CA LEU A 443 -5.36 -11.20 -10.53
C LEU A 443 -5.59 -10.76 -11.99
N TRP A 444 -4.56 -10.28 -12.67
CA TRP A 444 -4.65 -9.67 -14.00
C TRP A 444 -3.61 -10.20 -14.98
N LEU A 445 -3.20 -11.46 -14.79
CA LEU A 445 -2.37 -12.15 -15.76
C LEU A 445 -3.15 -12.31 -17.07
N LEU A 446 -2.65 -11.69 -18.15
CA LEU A 446 -3.32 -11.68 -19.43
C LEU A 446 -2.31 -11.93 -20.56
N PRO A 447 -2.48 -13.01 -21.35
CA PRO A 447 -1.67 -13.24 -22.54
C PRO A 447 -1.67 -12.04 -23.49
N ARG A 448 -0.52 -11.72 -24.09
CA ARG A 448 -0.39 -10.56 -25.00
C ARG A 448 -1.32 -10.68 -26.20
N SER A 449 -1.47 -11.89 -26.73
CA SER A 449 -2.40 -12.20 -27.82
C SER A 449 -3.85 -11.89 -27.46
N THR A 450 -4.27 -12.24 -26.24
CA THR A 450 -5.61 -11.97 -25.74
C THR A 450 -5.82 -10.48 -25.52
N TYR A 451 -4.84 -9.77 -24.96
CA TYR A 451 -4.91 -8.33 -24.79
C TYR A 451 -5.04 -7.59 -26.13
N LEU A 452 -4.23 -7.96 -27.12
CA LEU A 452 -4.31 -7.40 -28.48
C LEU A 452 -5.68 -7.65 -29.11
N MET A 453 -6.23 -8.85 -28.95
CA MET A 453 -7.58 -9.16 -29.44
C MET A 453 -8.64 -8.28 -28.77
N VAL A 454 -8.62 -8.16 -27.43
CA VAL A 454 -9.56 -7.32 -26.68
C VAL A 454 -9.45 -5.86 -27.12
N TRP A 455 -8.24 -5.36 -27.29
CA TRP A 455 -8.00 -4.01 -27.79
C TRP A 455 -8.61 -3.82 -29.19
N ILE A 456 -8.21 -4.62 -30.18
CA ILE A 456 -8.70 -4.51 -31.58
C ILE A 456 -10.22 -4.57 -31.62
N VAL A 457 -10.83 -5.53 -30.91
CA VAL A 457 -12.28 -5.69 -30.91
C VAL A 457 -12.96 -4.50 -30.26
N THR A 458 -12.46 -4.00 -29.13
CA THR A 458 -13.02 -2.83 -28.43
C THR A 458 -13.03 -1.60 -29.34
N ASP A 459 -11.92 -1.32 -30.01
CA ASP A 459 -11.77 -0.16 -30.88
C ASP A 459 -12.62 -0.29 -32.16
N CYS A 460 -12.64 -1.48 -32.77
CA CYS A 460 -13.48 -1.73 -33.95
C CYS A 460 -14.98 -1.58 -33.63
N VAL A 461 -15.45 -2.16 -32.52
CA VAL A 461 -16.85 -2.05 -32.08
C VAL A 461 -17.19 -0.60 -31.76
N SER A 462 -16.34 0.09 -31.00
CA SER A 462 -16.52 1.51 -30.70
C SER A 462 -16.57 2.35 -31.98
N PHE A 463 -15.67 2.12 -32.94
CA PHE A 463 -15.64 2.84 -34.20
C PHE A 463 -16.94 2.67 -34.99
N LEU A 464 -17.44 1.44 -35.13
CA LEU A 464 -18.69 1.16 -35.84
C LEU A 464 -19.89 1.83 -35.16
N LEU A 465 -19.94 1.81 -33.82
CA LEU A 465 -21.01 2.46 -33.07
C LEU A 465 -20.96 3.98 -33.18
N ILE A 466 -19.76 4.58 -33.07
CA ILE A 466 -19.56 6.02 -33.28
C ILE A 466 -19.99 6.40 -34.70
N LEU A 467 -19.53 5.68 -35.72
CA LEU A 467 -19.91 5.91 -37.11
C LEU A 467 -21.44 5.84 -37.30
N SER A 468 -22.09 4.83 -36.71
CA SER A 468 -23.55 4.70 -36.77
C SER A 468 -24.28 5.88 -36.14
N ALA A 469 -23.79 6.42 -35.02
CA ALA A 469 -24.37 7.59 -34.37
C ALA A 469 -24.30 8.82 -35.28
N PHE A 470 -23.19 9.03 -35.98
CA PHE A 470 -23.04 10.17 -36.90
C PHE A 470 -23.80 9.98 -38.22
N LEU A 471 -23.96 8.75 -38.72
CA LEU A 471 -24.72 8.48 -39.95
C LEU A 471 -26.24 8.56 -39.74
N LEU A 472 -26.75 8.12 -38.59
CA LEU A 472 -28.19 8.14 -38.29
C LEU A 472 -28.73 9.54 -37.96
N LEU A 473 -27.85 10.51 -37.67
CA LEU A 473 -28.19 11.90 -37.30
C LEU A 473 -27.86 12.92 -38.40
N GLN A 474 -27.42 12.45 -39.59
CA GLN A 474 -27.40 13.21 -40.84
C GLN A 474 -28.76 13.14 -41.51
#